data_AF-A0AAD7Z3Q7-F1
#
_entry.id   AF-A0AAD7Z3Q7-F1
#
_cell.length_a   1.000
_cell.length_b   1.000
_cell.length_c   1.000
_cell.angle_alpha   90.00
_cell.angle_beta   90.00
_cell.angle_gamma   90.00
#
_symmetry.space_group_name_H-M   'P 1'
#
loop_
_entity.id
_entity.type
_entity.pdbx_description
1 polymer ?
#
loop_
_entity_poly.entity_id
_entity_poly.type
_entity_poly.pdbx_seq_one_letter_code
_entity_poly.pdbx_strand_id
1 'polypeptide(L)'
;MLYTLEEINKDATLLPGIKLGMIAFDSCDSPAYGLQQSLDFVKGFIAHINQYHEHEFQCKDGSFPQYRGGGFDHVVAVIGAQSSSVTIQVATMLRLFKVPQISYMATSPSLSDNDRFPYFFRTVPSDVNQAHAMLEILRKFNWTYVSVVHSDNEYGLHGFETLKTLAEKYNVCFSAPQRVDKEHFQDRDYDNVLDNIVNKTEVRVMLVFMWREILTNLMDAARRHGVVTRFVWIVCDAWSSASRGSAESRDESVLEGALAVQPLSRNLGGFDDYFKTLTLGHSDLNPWFNESLVEYCRRQGSHRRAGLIRTIGVRCQPCCQIFEWKGYRQQRYLHFVRDAIYAVAHALHDLQRDVCGDNYNGVCPGMKHIDGETLKSYLGNVSFHDVGGKQFRFLNGRDGPPRYSILNFQRDDSDRRFHWKIVGNYSLDENEAPVLNIDHSLISYRGGQDFPTSACATPCAPHQVKLQ
;
A
#
# COMPACT_ATOMS: atom_id res chain seq x y z
N MET A 1 2.44 -6.05 12.45
CA MET A 1 1.33 -6.04 13.42
C MET A 1 1.79 -6.56 14.78
N LEU A 2 2.12 -7.86 14.93
CA LEU A 2 2.54 -8.44 16.22
C LEU A 2 3.64 -7.65 16.95
N TYR A 3 4.71 -7.29 16.24
CA TYR A 3 5.78 -6.43 16.77
C TYR A 3 5.25 -5.12 17.39
N THR A 4 4.41 -4.40 16.64
CA THR A 4 3.84 -3.11 17.06
C THR A 4 2.90 -3.26 18.25
N LEU A 5 2.10 -4.34 18.30
CA LEU A 5 1.23 -4.64 19.44
C LEU A 5 2.07 -4.95 20.68
N GLU A 6 3.19 -5.67 20.54
CA GLU A 6 4.11 -5.93 21.64
C GLU A 6 4.74 -4.64 22.19
N GLU A 7 5.10 -3.70 21.31
CA GLU A 7 5.59 -2.37 21.73
C GLU A 7 4.51 -1.61 22.52
N ILE A 8 3.30 -1.50 21.98
CA ILE A 8 2.19 -0.79 22.65
C ILE A 8 1.85 -1.44 23.98
N ASN A 9 1.78 -2.77 24.04
CA ASN A 9 1.46 -3.51 25.27
C ASN A 9 2.57 -3.43 26.35
N LYS A 10 3.78 -2.98 25.99
CA LYS A 10 4.88 -2.70 26.93
C LYS A 10 4.93 -1.23 27.37
N ASP A 11 4.29 -0.33 26.63
CA ASP A 11 4.22 1.08 26.97
C ASP A 11 3.24 1.30 28.14
N ALA A 12 3.76 1.77 29.28
CA ALA A 12 2.93 2.04 30.46
C ALA A 12 2.10 3.34 30.34
N THR A 13 2.42 4.20 29.36
CA THR A 13 1.78 5.51 29.17
C THR A 13 0.60 5.46 28.21
N LEU A 14 0.64 4.55 27.23
CA LEU A 14 -0.41 4.34 26.24
C LEU A 14 -1.27 3.14 26.66
N LEU A 15 -2.57 3.36 26.81
CA LEU A 15 -3.55 2.33 27.21
C LEU A 15 -3.21 1.60 28.53
N PRO A 16 -2.99 2.32 29.65
CA PRO A 16 -2.63 1.70 30.92
C PRO A 16 -3.67 0.64 31.33
N GLY A 17 -3.17 -0.58 31.59
CA GLY A 17 -3.97 -1.73 32.05
C GLY A 17 -4.80 -2.41 30.98
N ILE A 18 -4.71 -1.96 29.72
CA ILE A 18 -5.37 -2.56 28.58
C ILE A 18 -4.31 -3.21 27.70
N LYS A 19 -4.55 -4.45 27.26
CA LYS A 19 -3.71 -5.12 26.27
C LYS A 19 -4.47 -5.27 24.97
N LEU A 20 -3.83 -4.91 23.87
CA LEU A 20 -4.36 -5.10 22.53
C LEU A 20 -4.00 -6.50 22.02
N GLY A 21 -5.03 -7.25 21.63
CA GLY A 21 -4.91 -8.52 20.91
C GLY A 21 -5.26 -8.36 19.43
N MET A 22 -5.09 -9.42 18.65
CA MET A 22 -5.51 -9.46 17.25
C MET A 22 -5.98 -10.84 16.83
N ILE A 23 -6.88 -10.86 15.86
CA ILE A 23 -7.15 -11.99 14.98
C ILE A 23 -6.80 -11.55 13.55
N ALA A 24 -6.21 -12.45 12.77
CA ALA A 24 -5.81 -12.17 11.40
C ALA A 24 -6.37 -13.22 10.45
N PHE A 25 -6.67 -12.79 9.24
CA PHE A 25 -7.09 -13.65 8.14
C PHE A 25 -6.30 -13.26 6.90
N ASP A 26 -5.98 -14.23 6.06
CA ASP A 26 -5.33 -13.96 4.79
C ASP A 26 -6.37 -13.42 3.80
N SER A 27 -6.05 -12.33 3.11
CA SER A 27 -6.92 -11.78 2.06
C SER A 27 -6.65 -12.40 0.68
N CYS A 28 -5.50 -13.08 0.52
CA CYS A 28 -4.98 -13.62 -0.73
C CYS A 28 -4.97 -12.62 -1.90
N ASP A 29 -5.01 -11.31 -1.60
CA ASP A 29 -5.19 -10.23 -2.57
C ASP A 29 -6.39 -10.43 -3.52
N SER A 30 -7.42 -11.17 -3.09
CA SER A 30 -8.61 -11.49 -3.87
C SER A 30 -9.82 -10.77 -3.30
N PRO A 31 -10.54 -9.93 -4.08
CA PRO A 31 -11.71 -9.21 -3.58
C PRO A 31 -12.81 -10.13 -3.03
N ALA A 32 -13.06 -11.26 -3.71
CA ALA A 32 -14.05 -12.24 -3.28
C ALA A 32 -13.63 -12.97 -2.00
N TYR A 33 -12.37 -13.41 -1.93
CA TYR A 33 -11.87 -14.12 -0.74
C TYR A 33 -11.76 -13.19 0.48
N GLY A 34 -11.25 -11.97 0.30
CA GLY A 34 -11.19 -10.96 1.35
C GLY A 34 -12.56 -10.59 1.92
N LEU A 35 -13.59 -10.50 1.06
CA LEU A 35 -14.97 -10.34 1.50
C LEU A 35 -15.44 -11.52 2.35
N GLN A 36 -15.17 -12.75 1.91
CA GLN A 36 -15.54 -13.95 2.66
C GLN A 36 -14.87 -13.96 4.05
N GLN A 37 -13.58 -13.65 4.14
CA GLN A 37 -12.86 -13.57 5.42
C GLN A 37 -13.39 -12.45 6.30
N SER A 38 -13.88 -11.34 5.73
CA SER A 38 -14.43 -10.24 6.53
C SER A 38 -15.66 -10.66 7.36
N LEU A 39 -16.38 -11.72 6.94
CA LEU A 39 -17.46 -12.29 7.72
C LEU A 39 -16.97 -12.80 9.08
N ASP A 40 -15.75 -13.35 9.17
CA ASP A 40 -15.19 -13.85 10.42
C ASP A 40 -14.97 -12.73 11.45
N PHE A 41 -14.71 -11.49 11.03
CA PHE A 41 -14.65 -10.35 11.95
C PHE A 41 -16.00 -9.96 12.53
N VAL A 42 -17.10 -10.25 11.82
CA VAL A 42 -18.46 -9.80 12.21
C VAL A 42 -19.36 -10.92 12.74
N LYS A 43 -18.92 -12.18 12.69
CA LYS A 43 -19.66 -13.35 13.21
C LYS A 43 -20.14 -13.15 14.64
N GLY A 44 -19.32 -12.54 15.49
CA GLY A 44 -19.67 -12.26 16.88
C GLY A 44 -20.82 -11.27 17.05
N PHE A 45 -20.90 -10.25 16.20
CA PHE A 45 -22.02 -9.30 16.17
C PHE A 45 -23.33 -10.00 15.76
N ILE A 46 -23.27 -10.95 14.84
CA ILE A 46 -24.43 -11.74 14.39
C ILE A 46 -24.85 -12.74 15.48
N ALA A 47 -23.89 -13.42 16.11
CA ALA A 47 -24.16 -14.42 17.14
C ALA A 47 -24.83 -13.84 18.39
N HIS A 48 -24.59 -12.55 18.72
CA HIS A 48 -25.31 -11.86 19.79
C HIS A 48 -26.84 -11.83 19.56
N ILE A 49 -27.30 -11.85 18.31
CA ILE A 49 -28.73 -11.88 17.95
C ILE A 49 -29.33 -13.28 18.21
N ASN A 50 -28.50 -14.33 18.26
CA ASN A 50 -28.92 -15.72 18.44
C ASN A 50 -29.19 -16.12 19.90
N GLN A 51 -29.14 -15.19 20.87
CA GLN A 51 -29.64 -15.47 22.23
C GLN A 51 -31.11 -15.89 22.27
N TYR A 52 -31.86 -15.69 21.17
CA TYR A 52 -33.28 -16.00 21.05
C TYR A 52 -33.62 -17.17 20.11
N HIS A 53 -32.62 -17.84 19.51
CA HIS A 53 -32.85 -18.98 18.61
C HIS A 53 -32.58 -20.32 19.32
N GLU A 54 -33.45 -21.31 19.08
CA GLU A 54 -33.34 -22.66 19.66
C GLU A 54 -31.98 -23.30 19.36
N HIS A 55 -31.49 -24.11 20.30
CA HIS A 55 -30.18 -24.79 20.25
C HIS A 55 -30.13 -25.89 19.17
N GLU A 56 -30.16 -25.52 17.89
CA GLU A 56 -30.21 -26.46 16.76
C GLU A 56 -28.83 -26.90 16.24
N PHE A 57 -27.74 -26.31 16.72
CA PHE A 57 -26.39 -26.59 16.21
C PHE A 57 -25.58 -27.50 17.15
N GLN A 58 -24.83 -28.45 16.58
CA GLN A 58 -23.86 -29.30 17.27
C GLN A 58 -22.49 -29.21 16.58
N CYS A 59 -21.42 -29.18 17.39
CA CYS A 59 -20.04 -29.25 16.93
C CYS A 59 -19.71 -30.66 16.38
N LYS A 60 -18.58 -30.79 15.66
CA LYS A 60 -18.13 -32.08 15.10
C LYS A 60 -17.88 -33.16 16.16
N ASP A 61 -17.61 -32.76 17.39
CA ASP A 61 -17.41 -33.65 18.54
C ASP A 61 -18.72 -33.96 19.29
N GLY A 62 -19.87 -33.52 18.77
CA GLY A 62 -21.19 -33.69 19.39
C GLY A 62 -21.47 -32.74 20.55
N SER A 63 -20.54 -31.84 20.89
CA SER A 63 -20.77 -30.80 21.90
C SER A 63 -21.70 -29.71 21.37
N PHE A 64 -22.45 -29.07 22.26
CA PHE A 64 -23.16 -27.85 21.89
C PHE A 64 -22.16 -26.71 21.68
N PRO A 65 -22.32 -25.86 20.65
CA PRO A 65 -21.49 -24.69 20.47
C PRO A 65 -21.61 -23.80 21.71
N GLN A 66 -20.49 -23.65 22.41
CA GLN A 66 -20.44 -22.76 23.57
C GLN A 66 -20.28 -21.32 23.07
N TYR A 67 -21.31 -20.51 23.27
CA TYR A 67 -21.19 -19.07 23.16
C TYR A 67 -20.18 -18.60 24.21
N ARG A 68 -19.01 -18.09 23.79
CA ARG A 68 -17.95 -17.62 24.70
C ARG A 68 -18.25 -16.24 25.31
N GLY A 69 -19.54 -15.95 25.52
CA GLY A 69 -20.02 -14.77 26.23
C GLY A 69 -19.60 -13.43 25.61
N GLY A 70 -19.35 -13.37 24.30
CA GLY A 70 -18.93 -12.12 23.66
C GLY A 70 -17.44 -11.76 23.83
N GLY A 71 -16.66 -12.53 24.59
CA GLY A 71 -15.32 -12.13 25.06
C GLY A 71 -14.25 -11.99 23.98
N PHE A 72 -14.44 -12.63 22.82
CA PHE A 72 -13.59 -12.49 21.63
C PHE A 72 -14.39 -12.06 20.39
N ASP A 73 -15.65 -11.67 20.59
CA ASP A 73 -16.65 -11.60 19.52
C ASP A 73 -16.87 -10.17 18.98
N HIS A 74 -16.20 -9.17 19.56
CA HIS A 74 -16.28 -7.78 19.13
C HIS A 74 -14.94 -7.27 18.64
N VAL A 75 -14.78 -7.26 17.33
CA VAL A 75 -13.66 -6.59 16.67
C VAL A 75 -13.89 -5.09 16.72
N VAL A 76 -13.05 -4.38 17.48
CA VAL A 76 -13.18 -2.92 17.66
C VAL A 76 -12.75 -2.13 16.42
N ALA A 77 -11.77 -2.65 15.67
CA ALA A 77 -11.29 -2.06 14.41
C ALA A 77 -10.60 -3.13 13.56
N VAL A 78 -10.60 -2.95 12.24
CA VAL A 78 -9.91 -3.82 11.29
C VAL A 78 -8.77 -3.06 10.63
N ILE A 79 -7.57 -3.63 10.62
CA ILE A 79 -6.42 -3.08 9.91
C ILE A 79 -6.26 -3.80 8.56
N GLY A 80 -6.32 -3.06 7.46
CA GLY A 80 -6.25 -3.60 6.10
C GLY A 80 -7.42 -3.16 5.22
N ALA A 81 -7.60 -3.72 4.02
CA ALA A 81 -6.66 -4.63 3.36
C ALA A 81 -5.54 -3.83 2.64
N GLN A 82 -4.72 -4.53 1.86
CA GLN A 82 -3.63 -3.93 1.09
C GLN A 82 -4.15 -3.23 -0.18
N SER A 83 -4.74 -4.02 -1.09
CA SER A 83 -5.20 -3.50 -2.39
C SER A 83 -6.52 -2.76 -2.27
N SER A 84 -6.69 -1.71 -3.07
CA SER A 84 -7.92 -0.92 -3.11
C SER A 84 -9.16 -1.78 -3.41
N SER A 85 -9.08 -2.69 -4.38
CA SER A 85 -10.19 -3.58 -4.75
C SER A 85 -10.65 -4.47 -3.58
N VAL A 86 -9.71 -5.05 -2.83
CA VAL A 86 -10.02 -5.89 -1.65
C VAL A 86 -10.58 -5.03 -0.52
N THR A 87 -9.96 -3.86 -0.28
CA THR A 87 -10.34 -2.93 0.78
C THR A 87 -11.77 -2.43 0.61
N ILE A 88 -12.19 -2.12 -0.62
CA ILE A 88 -13.57 -1.72 -0.95
C ILE A 88 -14.58 -2.81 -0.54
N GLN A 89 -14.29 -4.08 -0.84
CA GLN A 89 -15.18 -5.19 -0.48
C GLN A 89 -15.28 -5.37 1.03
N VAL A 90 -14.13 -5.34 1.73
CA VAL A 90 -14.09 -5.43 3.20
C VAL A 90 -14.84 -4.25 3.84
N ALA A 91 -14.64 -3.02 3.35
CA ALA A 91 -15.30 -1.82 3.86
C ALA A 91 -16.83 -1.87 3.67
N THR A 92 -17.27 -2.44 2.55
CA THR A 92 -18.70 -2.62 2.24
C THR A 92 -19.38 -3.56 3.22
N MET A 93 -18.66 -4.57 3.74
CA MET A 93 -19.17 -5.46 4.80
C MET A 93 -19.12 -4.77 6.16
N LEU A 94 -17.95 -4.23 6.55
CA LEU A 94 -17.72 -3.69 7.89
C LEU A 94 -18.61 -2.49 8.21
N ARG A 95 -18.96 -1.67 7.20
CA ARG A 95 -19.86 -0.52 7.40
C ARG A 95 -21.25 -0.93 7.94
N LEU A 96 -21.72 -2.14 7.63
CA LEU A 96 -23.03 -2.63 8.11
C LEU A 96 -23.03 -2.85 9.63
N PHE A 97 -21.86 -3.14 10.18
CA PHE A 97 -21.63 -3.36 11.61
C PHE A 97 -20.93 -2.17 12.27
N LYS A 98 -20.78 -1.06 11.54
CA LYS A 98 -20.10 0.17 11.97
C LYS A 98 -18.66 -0.05 12.44
N VAL A 99 -17.97 -1.08 11.96
CA VAL A 99 -16.60 -1.37 12.40
C VAL A 99 -15.62 -0.47 11.64
N PRO A 100 -14.83 0.39 12.33
CA PRO A 100 -13.79 1.18 11.69
C PRO A 100 -12.74 0.31 11.01
N GLN A 101 -12.39 0.69 9.78
CA GLN A 101 -11.36 0.03 8.99
C GLN A 101 -10.24 1.02 8.68
N ILE A 102 -9.00 0.66 9.00
CA ILE A 102 -7.81 1.46 8.72
C ILE A 102 -6.92 0.70 7.74
N SER A 103 -6.94 1.08 6.45
CA SER A 103 -6.02 0.50 5.48
C SER A 103 -4.63 1.13 5.57
N TYR A 104 -3.60 0.30 5.43
CA TYR A 104 -2.21 0.74 5.40
C TYR A 104 -1.63 0.88 3.98
N MET A 105 -2.41 0.58 2.92
CA MET A 105 -1.89 0.60 1.55
C MET A 105 -2.93 0.87 0.45
N ALA A 106 -4.22 0.94 0.76
CA ALA A 106 -5.26 1.22 -0.23
C ALA A 106 -5.41 2.72 -0.48
N THR A 107 -4.87 3.19 -1.60
CA THR A 107 -4.75 4.62 -1.92
C THR A 107 -5.81 5.13 -2.92
N SER A 108 -6.68 4.26 -3.44
CA SER A 108 -7.68 4.66 -4.44
C SER A 108 -8.55 5.85 -3.97
N PRO A 109 -8.81 6.84 -4.83
CA PRO A 109 -9.64 8.00 -4.50
C PRO A 109 -11.09 7.63 -4.11
N SER A 110 -11.62 6.52 -4.63
CA SER A 110 -13.00 6.08 -4.37
C SER A 110 -13.26 5.76 -2.90
N LEU A 111 -12.21 5.41 -2.14
CA LEU A 111 -12.30 5.12 -0.70
C LEU A 111 -12.48 6.38 0.17
N SER A 112 -12.26 7.58 -0.39
CA SER A 112 -12.53 8.86 0.31
C SER A 112 -14.01 9.26 0.26
N ASP A 113 -14.89 8.48 -0.39
CA ASP A 113 -16.33 8.72 -0.40
C ASP A 113 -16.95 8.38 0.97
N ASN A 114 -17.33 9.42 1.71
CA ASN A 114 -17.84 9.31 3.07
C ASN A 114 -19.22 8.66 3.15
N ASP A 115 -20.04 8.78 2.12
CA ASP A 115 -21.39 8.21 2.09
C ASP A 115 -21.31 6.70 1.82
N ARG A 116 -20.37 6.29 0.96
CA ARG A 116 -20.13 4.87 0.67
C ARG A 116 -19.36 4.18 1.80
N PHE A 117 -18.34 4.83 2.35
CA PHE A 117 -17.40 4.26 3.32
C PHE A 117 -17.28 5.12 4.60
N PRO A 118 -18.36 5.25 5.39
CA PRO A 118 -18.42 6.16 6.55
C PRO A 118 -17.45 5.81 7.69
N TYR A 119 -16.95 4.57 7.74
CA TYR A 119 -16.04 4.06 8.78
C TYR A 119 -14.64 3.74 8.26
N PHE A 120 -14.30 4.20 7.05
CA PHE A 120 -13.00 3.96 6.44
C PHE A 120 -12.00 5.07 6.75
N PHE A 121 -10.78 4.65 7.06
CA PHE A 121 -9.59 5.46 7.30
C PHE A 121 -8.40 4.81 6.59
N ARG A 122 -7.33 5.55 6.38
CA ARG A 122 -6.06 4.99 5.92
C ARG A 122 -4.87 5.82 6.35
N THR A 123 -3.76 5.16 6.64
CA THR A 123 -2.51 5.82 7.02
C THR A 123 -1.63 6.20 5.83
N VAL A 124 -1.95 5.69 4.65
CA VAL A 124 -1.42 6.17 3.38
C VAL A 124 -2.26 7.34 2.84
N PRO A 125 -1.66 8.28 2.10
CA PRO A 125 -2.40 9.36 1.47
C PRO A 125 -3.26 8.87 0.30
N SER A 126 -4.32 9.63 -0.01
CA SER A 126 -5.15 9.43 -1.22
C SER A 126 -4.35 9.65 -2.49
N ASP A 127 -4.61 8.83 -3.53
CA ASP A 127 -4.05 9.01 -4.87
C ASP A 127 -4.51 10.31 -5.54
N VAL A 128 -5.49 11.02 -4.99
CA VAL A 128 -5.76 12.43 -5.36
C VAL A 128 -4.48 13.27 -5.19
N ASN A 129 -3.78 13.08 -4.08
CA ASN A 129 -2.53 13.81 -3.81
C ASN A 129 -1.37 13.27 -4.65
N GLN A 130 -1.36 11.98 -4.97
CA GLN A 130 -0.35 11.42 -5.87
C GLN A 130 -0.54 11.94 -7.31
N ALA A 131 -1.79 12.07 -7.77
CA ALA A 131 -2.12 12.66 -9.06
C ALA A 131 -1.67 14.13 -9.14
N HIS A 132 -1.92 14.92 -8.09
CA HIS A 132 -1.36 16.27 -7.98
C HIS A 132 0.17 16.28 -8.06
N ALA A 133 0.86 15.40 -7.31
CA ALA A 133 2.31 15.32 -7.36
C ALA A 133 2.85 14.93 -8.75
N MET A 134 2.21 13.98 -9.43
CA MET A 134 2.56 13.60 -10.80
C MET A 134 2.35 14.74 -11.80
N LEU A 135 1.23 15.46 -11.70
CA LEU A 135 0.93 16.62 -12.56
C LEU A 135 1.86 17.81 -12.29
N GLU A 136 2.26 18.02 -11.02
CA GLU A 136 3.29 18.99 -10.65
C GLU A 136 4.65 18.64 -11.27
N ILE A 137 5.01 17.35 -11.32
CA ILE A 137 6.22 16.89 -12.03
C ILE A 137 6.10 17.22 -13.52
N LEU A 138 4.96 16.90 -14.16
CA LEU A 138 4.73 17.22 -15.57
C LEU A 138 4.88 18.71 -15.85
N ARG A 139 4.30 19.55 -14.99
CA ARG A 139 4.42 21.01 -15.06
C ARG A 139 5.87 21.48 -14.87
N LYS A 140 6.59 20.93 -13.90
CA LYS A 140 8.00 21.29 -13.59
C LYS A 140 8.93 21.06 -14.78
N PHE A 141 8.70 20.01 -15.56
CA PHE A 141 9.48 19.67 -16.76
C PHE A 141 8.84 20.15 -18.07
N ASN A 142 7.81 21.00 -18.01
CA ASN A 142 7.10 21.54 -19.18
C ASN A 142 6.55 20.46 -20.13
N TRP A 143 6.14 19.31 -19.60
CA TRP A 143 5.51 18.23 -20.36
C TRP A 143 4.00 18.46 -20.44
N THR A 144 3.49 18.71 -21.64
CA THR A 144 2.07 19.03 -21.88
C THR A 144 1.33 17.93 -22.64
N TYR A 145 2.04 16.94 -23.18
CA TYR A 145 1.45 15.83 -23.93
C TYR A 145 2.03 14.49 -23.50
N VAL A 146 1.22 13.66 -22.87
CA VAL A 146 1.64 12.45 -22.14
C VAL A 146 0.72 11.29 -22.49
N SER A 147 1.24 10.06 -22.59
CA SER A 147 0.39 8.86 -22.64
C SER A 147 0.22 8.25 -21.26
N VAL A 148 -0.95 7.68 -20.98
CA VAL A 148 -1.24 7.03 -19.70
C VAL A 148 -1.55 5.56 -19.92
N VAL A 149 -0.95 4.69 -19.12
CA VAL A 149 -1.31 3.28 -19.06
C VAL A 149 -1.70 2.94 -17.62
N HIS A 150 -2.87 2.34 -17.42
CA HIS A 150 -3.39 2.03 -16.08
C HIS A 150 -3.99 0.63 -16.00
N SER A 151 -3.99 0.04 -14.80
CA SER A 151 -4.64 -1.25 -14.59
C SER A 151 -6.17 -1.16 -14.65
N ASP A 152 -6.81 -2.23 -15.15
CA ASP A 152 -8.26 -2.40 -15.18
C ASP A 152 -8.81 -2.87 -13.82
N ASN A 153 -8.60 -2.05 -12.80
CA ASN A 153 -9.11 -2.31 -11.46
C ASN A 153 -9.39 -1.01 -10.71
N GLU A 154 -9.95 -1.14 -9.51
CA GLU A 154 -10.35 -0.02 -8.65
C GLU A 154 -9.22 0.97 -8.30
N TYR A 155 -7.96 0.51 -8.33
CA TYR A 155 -6.79 1.36 -8.12
C TYR A 155 -6.41 2.11 -9.41
N GLY A 156 -6.16 1.39 -10.50
CA GLY A 156 -5.70 1.96 -11.77
C GLY A 156 -6.73 2.88 -12.42
N LEU A 157 -8.00 2.46 -12.44
CA LEU A 157 -9.09 3.23 -13.05
C LEU A 157 -9.32 4.56 -12.35
N HIS A 158 -9.56 4.55 -11.03
CA HIS A 158 -9.84 5.79 -10.28
C HIS A 158 -8.62 6.71 -10.18
N GLY A 159 -7.40 6.15 -10.16
CA GLY A 159 -6.16 6.92 -10.28
C GLY A 159 -6.09 7.67 -11.61
N PHE A 160 -6.40 7.00 -12.73
CA PHE A 160 -6.46 7.62 -14.05
C PHE A 160 -7.58 8.66 -14.17
N GLU A 161 -8.79 8.37 -13.69
CA GLU A 161 -9.91 9.33 -13.74
C GLU A 161 -9.59 10.60 -12.98
N THR A 162 -8.91 10.47 -11.83
CA THR A 162 -8.46 11.61 -11.04
C THR A 162 -7.39 12.43 -11.77
N LEU A 163 -6.39 11.77 -12.37
CA LEU A 163 -5.41 12.42 -13.23
C LEU A 163 -6.09 13.18 -14.36
N LYS A 164 -7.03 12.54 -15.07
CA LYS A 164 -7.76 13.13 -16.19
C LYS A 164 -8.55 14.36 -15.77
N THR A 165 -9.23 14.30 -14.61
CA THR A 165 -10.01 15.41 -14.06
C THR A 165 -9.14 16.59 -13.67
N LEU A 166 -7.94 16.33 -13.14
CA LEU A 166 -7.02 17.38 -12.71
C LEU A 166 -6.17 17.94 -13.85
N ALA A 167 -5.95 17.20 -14.94
CA ALA A 167 -4.99 17.53 -15.99
C ALA A 167 -5.18 18.92 -16.62
N GLU A 168 -6.42 19.38 -16.79
CA GLU A 168 -6.73 20.69 -17.36
C GLU A 168 -6.15 21.83 -16.51
N LYS A 169 -6.21 21.72 -15.17
CA LYS A 169 -5.64 22.72 -14.25
C LYS A 169 -4.12 22.85 -14.39
N TYR A 170 -3.48 21.83 -14.95
CA TYR A 170 -2.04 21.75 -15.15
C TYR A 170 -1.62 21.97 -16.61
N ASN A 171 -2.56 22.26 -17.52
CA ASN A 171 -2.33 22.37 -18.96
C ASN A 171 -1.67 21.10 -19.56
N VAL A 172 -2.11 19.92 -19.10
CA VAL A 172 -1.65 18.62 -19.59
C VAL A 172 -2.76 17.94 -20.38
N CYS A 173 -2.41 17.38 -21.54
CA CYS A 173 -3.29 16.57 -22.36
C CYS A 173 -2.83 15.11 -22.37
N PHE A 174 -3.75 14.17 -22.17
CA PHE A 174 -3.47 12.75 -22.26
C PHE A 174 -3.82 12.17 -23.63
N SER A 175 -2.83 11.53 -24.25
CA SER A 175 -2.97 10.87 -25.55
C SER A 175 -3.26 9.39 -25.38
N ALA A 176 -4.31 8.90 -26.03
CA ALA A 176 -4.59 7.48 -26.21
C ALA A 176 -4.42 6.63 -24.91
N PRO A 177 -5.16 6.94 -23.82
CA PRO A 177 -5.04 6.18 -22.58
C PRO A 177 -5.27 4.68 -22.83
N GLN A 178 -4.39 3.85 -22.31
CA GLN A 178 -4.44 2.39 -22.47
C GLN A 178 -4.77 1.73 -21.14
N ARG A 179 -5.68 0.77 -21.21
CA ARG A 179 -6.11 -0.02 -20.06
C ARG A 179 -5.55 -1.42 -20.17
N VAL A 180 -4.94 -1.92 -19.10
CA VAL A 180 -4.33 -3.26 -19.05
C VAL A 180 -4.97 -4.10 -17.95
N ASP A 181 -5.36 -5.31 -18.30
CA ASP A 181 -5.94 -6.25 -17.34
C ASP A 181 -4.90 -7.31 -16.92
N LYS A 182 -4.82 -7.61 -15.63
CA LYS A 182 -3.80 -8.54 -15.10
C LYS A 182 -4.07 -9.98 -15.52
N GLU A 183 -5.33 -10.39 -15.54
CA GLU A 183 -5.74 -11.79 -15.60
C GLU A 183 -5.96 -12.27 -17.03
N HIS A 184 -6.42 -11.40 -17.91
CA HIS A 184 -6.86 -11.71 -19.27
C HIS A 184 -5.84 -11.31 -20.34
N PHE A 185 -4.87 -10.43 -20.05
CA PHE A 185 -3.89 -10.00 -21.04
C PHE A 185 -2.81 -11.05 -21.27
N GLN A 186 -2.50 -11.26 -22.55
CA GLN A 186 -1.34 -12.01 -23.02
C GLN A 186 -0.31 -11.06 -23.62
N ASP A 187 0.89 -11.56 -23.94
CA ASP A 187 1.98 -10.76 -24.51
C ASP A 187 1.54 -9.92 -25.73
N ARG A 188 0.71 -10.50 -26.62
CA ARG A 188 0.17 -9.80 -27.80
C ARG A 188 -0.67 -8.57 -27.44
N ASP A 189 -1.36 -8.59 -26.29
CA ASP A 189 -2.23 -7.51 -25.87
C ASP A 189 -1.40 -6.34 -25.35
N TYR A 190 -0.27 -6.63 -24.68
CA TYR A 190 0.74 -5.62 -24.36
C TYR A 190 1.42 -5.06 -25.62
N ASP A 191 1.69 -5.88 -26.63
CA ASP A 191 2.22 -5.41 -27.92
C ASP A 191 1.23 -4.46 -28.61
N ASN A 192 -0.07 -4.79 -28.61
CA ASN A 192 -1.13 -3.91 -29.13
C ASN A 192 -1.21 -2.56 -28.40
N VAL A 193 -1.01 -2.56 -27.07
CA VAL A 193 -0.92 -1.34 -26.26
C VAL A 193 0.25 -0.46 -26.74
N LEU A 194 1.42 -1.07 -26.96
CA LEU A 194 2.58 -0.36 -27.48
C LEU A 194 2.34 0.15 -28.91
N ASP A 195 1.77 -0.65 -29.80
CA ASP A 195 1.43 -0.22 -31.16
C ASP A 195 0.47 0.97 -31.18
N ASN A 196 -0.54 0.97 -30.32
CA ASN A 196 -1.48 2.09 -30.20
C ASN A 196 -0.78 3.38 -29.78
N ILE A 197 0.24 3.31 -28.92
CA ILE A 197 0.97 4.49 -28.44
C ILE A 197 2.04 4.91 -29.47
N VAL A 198 2.85 3.96 -29.92
CA VAL A 198 4.01 4.17 -30.80
C VAL A 198 3.60 4.66 -32.17
N ASN A 199 2.53 4.09 -32.74
CA ASN A 199 2.14 4.34 -34.13
C ASN A 199 1.15 5.50 -34.28
N LYS A 200 0.44 5.89 -33.21
CA LYS A 200 -0.61 6.93 -33.28
C LYS A 200 -0.21 8.24 -32.59
N THR A 201 0.94 8.29 -31.93
CA THR A 201 1.31 9.41 -31.06
C THR A 201 2.82 9.67 -31.11
N GLU A 202 3.24 10.91 -30.85
CA GLU A 202 4.65 11.31 -30.72
C GLU A 202 5.08 11.51 -29.26
N VAL A 203 4.34 10.92 -28.31
CA VAL A 203 4.62 11.09 -26.87
C VAL A 203 6.01 10.59 -26.51
N ARG A 204 6.68 11.32 -25.61
CA ARG A 204 7.96 10.95 -25.02
C ARG A 204 7.86 10.63 -23.53
N VAL A 205 6.72 10.90 -22.91
CA VAL A 205 6.46 10.61 -21.50
C VAL A 205 5.31 9.62 -21.38
N MET A 206 5.55 8.55 -20.63
CA MET A 206 4.55 7.53 -20.30
C MET A 206 4.29 7.55 -18.79
N LEU A 207 3.07 7.92 -18.41
CA LEU A 207 2.60 7.87 -17.04
C LEU A 207 1.93 6.51 -16.78
N VAL A 208 2.35 5.84 -15.71
CA VAL A 208 1.94 4.46 -15.42
C VAL A 208 1.28 4.38 -14.04
N PHE A 209 0.03 3.90 -14.03
CA PHE A 209 -0.78 3.71 -12.82
C PHE A 209 -1.22 2.24 -12.70
N MET A 210 -0.29 1.36 -12.34
CA MET A 210 -0.51 -0.09 -12.22
C MET A 210 0.51 -0.76 -11.30
N TRP A 211 0.23 -2.00 -10.91
CA TRP A 211 1.13 -2.83 -10.11
C TRP A 211 2.37 -3.29 -10.89
N ARG A 212 3.44 -3.59 -10.13
CA ARG A 212 4.73 -4.02 -10.68
C ARG A 212 4.63 -5.18 -11.66
N GLU A 213 3.86 -6.20 -11.33
CA GLU A 213 3.73 -7.41 -12.15
C GLU A 213 3.19 -7.12 -13.56
N ILE A 214 2.33 -6.12 -13.69
CA ILE A 214 1.73 -5.72 -14.98
C ILE A 214 2.73 -4.87 -15.75
N LEU A 215 3.40 -3.92 -15.07
CA LEU A 215 4.38 -3.04 -15.70
C LEU A 215 5.58 -3.83 -16.26
N THR A 216 6.00 -4.93 -15.63
CA THR A 216 7.07 -5.79 -16.19
C THR A 216 6.72 -6.36 -17.57
N ASN A 217 5.46 -6.73 -17.80
CA ASN A 217 5.04 -7.26 -19.11
C ASN A 217 4.96 -6.15 -20.17
N LEU A 218 4.54 -4.95 -19.76
CA LEU A 218 4.56 -3.77 -20.62
C LEU A 218 6.00 -3.37 -21.03
N MET A 219 6.96 -3.50 -20.12
CA MET A 219 8.38 -3.28 -20.45
C MET A 219 8.91 -4.32 -21.44
N ASP A 220 8.52 -5.58 -21.30
CA ASP A 220 8.92 -6.63 -22.24
C ASP A 220 8.37 -6.34 -23.65
N ALA A 221 7.13 -5.86 -23.75
CA ALA A 221 6.58 -5.35 -25.00
C ALA A 221 7.40 -4.16 -25.55
N ALA A 222 7.73 -3.17 -24.71
CA ALA A 222 8.56 -2.04 -25.14
C ALA A 222 9.94 -2.47 -25.70
N ARG A 223 10.52 -3.56 -25.17
CA ARG A 223 11.75 -4.17 -25.72
C ARG A 223 11.50 -4.84 -27.07
N ARG A 224 10.44 -5.65 -27.19
CA ARG A 224 10.07 -6.31 -28.45
C ARG A 224 9.86 -5.31 -29.60
N HIS A 225 9.30 -4.15 -29.29
CA HIS A 225 9.10 -3.05 -30.24
C HIS A 225 10.33 -2.15 -30.45
N GLY A 226 11.46 -2.42 -29.77
CA GLY A 226 12.69 -1.64 -29.93
C GLY A 226 12.60 -0.18 -29.44
N VAL A 227 11.64 0.14 -28.57
CA VAL A 227 11.36 1.50 -28.07
C VAL A 227 11.87 1.76 -26.65
N VAL A 228 12.87 0.98 -26.21
CA VAL A 228 13.46 1.04 -24.88
C VAL A 228 13.90 2.46 -24.49
N THR A 229 14.48 3.21 -25.42
CA THR A 229 15.00 4.57 -25.21
C THR A 229 13.98 5.67 -25.55
N ARG A 230 12.77 5.33 -26.02
CA ARG A 230 11.82 6.30 -26.55
C ARG A 230 11.11 7.10 -25.45
N PHE A 231 10.85 6.48 -24.30
CA PHE A 231 9.99 7.02 -23.26
C PHE A 231 10.74 7.33 -21.97
N VAL A 232 10.38 8.46 -21.35
CA VAL A 232 10.58 8.71 -19.92
C VAL A 232 9.35 8.19 -19.19
N TRP A 233 9.57 7.36 -18.19
CA TRP A 233 8.49 6.75 -17.42
C TRP A 233 8.24 7.54 -16.14
N ILE A 234 6.98 7.81 -15.84
CA ILE A 234 6.54 8.33 -14.54
C ILE A 234 5.67 7.26 -13.90
N VAL A 235 6.13 6.66 -12.81
CA VAL A 235 5.49 5.51 -12.18
C VAL A 235 4.88 5.86 -10.82
N CYS A 236 3.78 5.19 -10.49
CA CYS A 236 3.14 5.24 -9.18
C CYS A 236 3.94 4.47 -8.10
N ASP A 237 3.43 4.55 -6.88
CA ASP A 237 3.99 3.99 -5.66
C ASP A 237 4.02 2.45 -5.65
N ALA A 238 3.10 1.80 -6.38
CA ALA A 238 3.03 0.34 -6.49
C ALA A 238 4.30 -0.28 -7.09
N TRP A 239 5.08 0.48 -7.86
CA TRP A 239 6.38 0.03 -8.37
C TRP A 239 7.54 0.36 -7.41
N SER A 240 7.62 1.62 -6.98
CA SER A 240 8.74 2.12 -6.16
C SER A 240 8.83 1.48 -4.76
N SER A 241 7.71 1.02 -4.21
CA SER A 241 7.61 0.40 -2.88
C SER A 241 7.91 -1.09 -2.88
N ALA A 242 7.95 -1.72 -4.06
CA ALA A 242 8.16 -3.14 -4.19
C ALA A 242 9.64 -3.49 -3.91
N SER A 243 9.88 -4.16 -2.79
CA SER A 243 11.20 -4.69 -2.48
C SER A 243 11.72 -5.60 -3.60
N ARG A 244 13.04 -5.64 -3.75
CA ARG A 244 13.76 -6.58 -4.60
C ARG A 244 13.50 -8.02 -4.11
N GLY A 245 12.38 -8.58 -4.51
CA GLY A 245 12.16 -10.02 -4.50
C GLY A 245 13.06 -10.65 -5.55
N SER A 246 13.39 -11.93 -5.36
CA SER A 246 14.30 -12.79 -6.11
C SER A 246 14.02 -12.98 -7.63
N ALA A 247 13.29 -12.08 -8.27
CA ALA A 247 13.11 -12.01 -9.72
C ALA A 247 14.22 -11.16 -10.37
N GLU A 248 15.48 -11.42 -10.00
CA GLU A 248 16.69 -10.80 -10.57
C GLU A 248 16.98 -11.24 -12.03
N SER A 249 15.96 -11.50 -12.86
CA SER A 249 16.15 -12.01 -14.23
C SER A 249 15.56 -11.15 -15.35
N ARG A 250 14.81 -10.08 -15.05
CA ARG A 250 14.28 -9.17 -16.08
C ARG A 250 15.05 -7.86 -16.08
N ASP A 251 15.38 -7.40 -17.29
CA ASP A 251 16.44 -6.42 -17.50
C ASP A 251 16.16 -5.00 -16.95
N GLU A 252 14.97 -4.52 -16.58
CA GLU A 252 14.71 -3.16 -16.01
C GLU A 252 15.33 -1.89 -16.68
N SER A 253 16.28 -1.98 -17.62
CA SER A 253 16.95 -0.85 -18.28
C SER A 253 16.00 0.01 -19.12
N VAL A 254 14.80 -0.49 -19.41
CA VAL A 254 13.69 0.26 -20.00
C VAL A 254 13.29 1.45 -19.11
N LEU A 255 13.41 1.33 -17.79
CA LEU A 255 13.09 2.38 -16.83
C LEU A 255 14.24 3.33 -16.51
N GLU A 256 15.42 3.20 -17.15
CA GLU A 256 16.53 4.11 -16.88
C GLU A 256 16.10 5.58 -17.02
N GLY A 257 16.33 6.36 -15.98
CA GLY A 257 15.91 7.77 -15.90
C GLY A 257 14.44 7.99 -15.53
N ALA A 258 13.66 6.95 -15.24
CA ALA A 258 12.27 7.07 -14.81
C ALA A 258 12.15 7.88 -13.50
N LEU A 259 11.00 8.52 -13.31
CA LEU A 259 10.61 9.19 -12.07
C LEU A 259 9.50 8.40 -11.36
N ALA A 260 9.52 8.37 -10.03
CA ALA A 260 8.45 7.76 -9.23
C ALA A 260 7.97 8.67 -8.11
N VAL A 261 6.67 8.56 -7.80
CA VAL A 261 6.03 9.25 -6.68
C VAL A 261 5.65 8.23 -5.61
N GLN A 262 6.46 8.17 -4.54
CA GLN A 262 6.27 7.20 -3.45
C GLN A 262 5.83 7.88 -2.16
N PRO A 263 4.78 7.40 -1.46
CA PRO A 263 4.49 7.85 -0.10
C PRO A 263 5.74 7.80 0.79
N LEU A 264 5.99 8.91 1.48
CA LEU A 264 7.16 9.07 2.32
C LEU A 264 7.10 8.04 3.45
N SER A 265 8.06 7.12 3.42
CA SER A 265 8.14 6.02 4.35
C SER A 265 9.55 5.85 4.87
N ARG A 266 9.64 5.43 6.14
CA ARG A 266 10.90 5.17 6.83
C ARG A 266 10.91 3.74 7.35
N ASN A 267 12.11 3.22 7.58
CA ASN A 267 12.26 1.93 8.22
C ASN A 267 11.80 2.02 9.67
N LEU A 268 11.14 0.97 10.13
CA LEU A 268 10.74 0.80 11.52
C LEU A 268 11.97 0.33 12.32
N GLY A 269 12.44 1.18 13.23
CA GLY A 269 13.54 0.83 14.14
C GLY A 269 13.18 -0.37 15.01
N GLY A 270 14.16 -1.22 15.34
CA GLY A 270 13.98 -2.44 16.15
C GLY A 270 13.29 -3.61 15.45
N PHE A 271 12.47 -3.36 14.42
CA PHE A 271 11.74 -4.43 13.72
C PHE A 271 12.67 -5.43 13.03
N ASP A 272 13.79 -4.99 12.46
CA ASP A 272 14.74 -5.90 11.79
C ASP A 272 15.36 -6.88 12.79
N ASP A 273 15.71 -6.41 13.99
CA ASP A 273 16.26 -7.25 15.05
C ASP A 273 15.21 -8.22 15.59
N TYR A 274 13.98 -7.74 15.79
CA TYR A 274 12.85 -8.60 16.12
C TYR A 274 12.63 -9.68 15.06
N PHE A 275 12.57 -9.32 13.78
CA PHE A 275 12.21 -10.25 12.71
C PHE A 275 13.30 -11.29 12.46
N LYS A 276 14.58 -10.90 12.54
CA LYS A 276 15.73 -11.80 12.37
C LYS A 276 15.89 -12.80 13.52
N THR A 277 15.37 -12.50 14.71
CA THR A 277 15.47 -13.39 15.88
C THR A 277 14.33 -14.40 15.97
N LEU A 278 13.30 -14.30 15.12
CA LEU A 278 12.19 -15.25 15.09
C LEU A 278 12.65 -16.67 14.75
N THR A 279 12.12 -17.64 15.49
CA THR A 279 12.39 -19.07 15.30
C THR A 279 11.09 -19.82 15.00
N LEU A 280 11.18 -21.10 14.63
CA LEU A 280 9.99 -21.94 14.37
C LEU A 280 8.99 -21.98 15.54
N GLY A 281 9.44 -21.74 16.78
CA GLY A 281 8.56 -21.62 17.95
C GLY A 281 7.58 -20.44 17.88
N HIS A 282 7.82 -19.45 17.01
CA HIS A 282 6.87 -18.37 16.75
C HIS A 282 5.59 -18.84 16.04
N SER A 283 5.57 -20.07 15.52
CA SER A 283 4.39 -20.64 14.84
C SER A 283 3.17 -20.79 15.76
N ASP A 284 3.39 -20.84 17.08
CA ASP A 284 2.31 -20.89 18.08
C ASP A 284 1.53 -19.57 18.13
N LEU A 285 2.17 -18.45 17.78
CA LEU A 285 1.55 -17.12 17.70
C LEU A 285 1.14 -16.75 16.27
N ASN A 286 1.88 -17.22 15.27
CA ASN A 286 1.65 -16.94 13.85
C ASN A 286 1.62 -18.24 13.05
N PRO A 287 0.44 -18.77 12.70
CA PRO A 287 0.32 -20.06 12.01
C PRO A 287 0.97 -20.08 10.62
N TRP A 288 1.12 -18.92 9.97
CA TRP A 288 1.76 -18.78 8.66
C TRP A 288 3.28 -18.64 8.72
N PHE A 289 3.87 -18.47 9.91
CA PHE A 289 5.30 -18.21 10.02
C PHE A 289 6.14 -19.37 9.48
N ASN A 290 5.78 -20.61 9.80
CA ASN A 290 6.49 -21.79 9.32
C ASN A 290 6.52 -21.86 7.78
N GLU A 291 5.36 -21.71 7.14
CA GLU A 291 5.25 -21.70 5.68
C GLU A 291 6.10 -20.57 5.07
N SER A 292 5.99 -19.35 5.62
CA SER A 292 6.72 -18.19 5.14
C SER A 292 8.25 -18.37 5.25
N LEU A 293 8.72 -18.98 6.34
CA LEU A 293 10.13 -19.27 6.56
C LEU A 293 10.61 -20.31 5.55
N VAL A 294 9.87 -21.42 5.38
CA VAL A 294 10.22 -22.46 4.40
C VAL A 294 10.35 -21.88 2.99
N GLU A 295 9.39 -21.07 2.56
CA GLU A 295 9.43 -20.42 1.24
C GLU A 295 10.60 -19.42 1.12
N TYR A 296 10.91 -18.67 2.18
CA TYR A 296 12.11 -17.82 2.21
C TYR A 296 13.39 -18.65 2.03
N CYS A 297 13.56 -19.75 2.77
CA CYS A 297 14.72 -20.63 2.65
C CYS A 297 14.84 -21.25 1.24
N ARG A 298 13.69 -21.62 0.66
CA ARG A 298 13.57 -22.19 -0.70
C ARG A 298 14.14 -21.23 -1.73
N ARG A 299 13.74 -19.96 -1.68
CA ARG A 299 14.20 -18.90 -2.62
C ARG A 299 15.69 -18.59 -2.49
N GLN A 300 16.28 -18.81 -1.32
CA GLN A 300 17.71 -18.59 -1.07
C GLN A 300 18.60 -19.76 -1.54
N GLY A 301 18.07 -20.72 -2.32
CA GLY A 301 18.89 -21.79 -2.89
C GLY A 301 19.45 -22.78 -1.86
N SER A 302 18.94 -22.80 -0.62
CA SER A 302 19.37 -23.71 0.46
C SER A 302 18.92 -25.18 0.24
N HIS A 303 18.71 -25.56 -1.03
CA HIS A 303 17.90 -26.68 -1.47
C HIS A 303 18.58 -28.05 -1.46
N ARG A 304 19.86 -28.19 -1.08
CA ARG A 304 20.47 -29.52 -1.00
C ARG A 304 19.87 -30.42 0.09
N ARG A 305 18.96 -29.91 0.95
CA ARG A 305 18.26 -30.72 1.99
C ARG A 305 16.74 -30.57 2.04
N ALA A 306 16.12 -29.70 1.23
CA ALA A 306 14.69 -29.42 1.34
C ALA A 306 13.77 -30.47 0.66
N GLY A 307 14.31 -31.33 -0.20
CA GLY A 307 13.55 -32.40 -0.87
C GLY A 307 13.07 -33.54 0.04
N LEU A 308 13.59 -33.65 1.27
CA LEU A 308 13.16 -34.67 2.25
C LEU A 308 12.01 -34.21 3.17
N ILE A 309 11.53 -32.97 3.04
CA ILE A 309 10.67 -32.32 4.05
C ILE A 309 9.20 -32.77 3.97
N ARG A 310 8.75 -33.39 2.86
CA ARG A 310 7.35 -33.83 2.75
C ARG A 310 7.02 -35.10 3.52
N THR A 311 8.00 -35.90 3.95
CA THR A 311 7.75 -37.28 4.37
C THR A 311 8.15 -37.59 5.82
N ILE A 312 8.93 -36.73 6.48
CA ILE A 312 9.42 -37.01 7.83
C ILE A 312 9.46 -35.68 8.58
N GLY A 313 8.77 -35.59 9.73
CA GLY A 313 8.70 -34.41 10.60
C GLY A 313 10.05 -34.00 11.21
N VAL A 314 11.02 -33.67 10.37
CA VAL A 314 12.36 -33.24 10.77
C VAL A 314 12.36 -31.72 10.90
N ARG A 315 12.49 -31.24 12.15
CA ARG A 315 12.77 -29.84 12.48
C ARG A 315 14.08 -29.40 11.80
N CYS A 316 13.99 -28.52 10.80
CA CYS A 316 15.17 -27.88 10.20
C CYS A 316 15.62 -26.70 11.08
N GLN A 317 16.27 -26.99 12.21
CA GLN A 317 17.18 -26.05 12.85
C GLN A 317 18.54 -26.75 12.97
N PRO A 318 19.63 -26.16 12.45
CA PRO A 318 19.88 -24.72 12.26
C PRO A 318 19.98 -24.26 10.79
N CYS A 319 19.27 -24.90 9.85
CA CYS A 319 19.48 -24.71 8.41
C CYS A 319 19.15 -23.29 7.89
N CYS A 320 18.18 -22.63 8.51
CA CYS A 320 17.57 -21.43 7.96
C CYS A 320 17.33 -20.36 9.03
N GLN A 321 18.05 -19.26 8.88
CA GLN A 321 17.91 -18.03 9.65
C GLN A 321 17.76 -16.88 8.65
N ILE A 322 16.98 -15.87 9.03
CA ILE A 322 16.71 -14.69 8.21
C ILE A 322 17.92 -13.76 8.34
N PHE A 323 18.59 -13.49 7.22
CA PHE A 323 19.78 -12.63 7.17
C PHE A 323 19.70 -11.63 6.03
N GLU A 324 20.27 -10.43 6.23
CA GLU A 324 20.33 -9.38 5.19
C GLU A 324 21.09 -9.83 3.94
N TRP A 325 22.24 -10.49 4.11
CA TRP A 325 23.03 -11.02 2.99
C TRP A 325 22.33 -12.15 2.24
N LYS A 326 21.30 -12.77 2.85
CA LYS A 326 20.35 -13.69 2.21
C LYS A 326 19.12 -12.95 1.67
N GLY A 327 19.28 -11.71 1.23
CA GLY A 327 18.25 -10.94 0.54
C GLY A 327 17.11 -10.41 1.40
N TYR A 328 17.19 -10.49 2.74
CA TYR A 328 16.21 -9.80 3.59
C TYR A 328 16.37 -8.28 3.45
N ARG A 329 15.25 -7.59 3.18
CA ARG A 329 15.13 -6.14 3.26
C ARG A 329 13.78 -5.78 3.88
N GLN A 330 13.80 -4.84 4.82
CA GLN A 330 12.59 -4.36 5.44
C GLN A 330 11.67 -3.72 4.39
N GLN A 331 10.37 -4.05 4.48
CA GLN A 331 9.38 -3.48 3.60
C GLN A 331 8.98 -2.09 4.10
N ARG A 332 9.03 -1.09 3.23
CA ARG A 332 8.76 0.30 3.60
C ARG A 332 7.32 0.56 4.04
N TYR A 333 6.36 -0.24 3.55
CA TYR A 333 4.95 -0.11 3.96
C TYR A 333 4.70 -0.48 5.43
N LEU A 334 5.66 -1.11 6.12
CA LEU A 334 5.55 -1.40 7.56
C LEU A 334 5.38 -0.14 8.41
N HIS A 335 5.86 1.02 7.93
CA HIS A 335 5.56 2.32 8.51
C HIS A 335 4.05 2.53 8.65
N PHE A 336 3.30 2.39 7.56
CA PHE A 336 1.87 2.63 7.52
C PHE A 336 1.07 1.59 8.31
N VAL A 337 1.56 0.34 8.37
CA VAL A 337 0.99 -0.70 9.23
C VAL A 337 1.13 -0.31 10.70
N ARG A 338 2.31 0.17 11.10
CA ARG A 338 2.57 0.62 12.47
C ARG A 338 1.66 1.80 12.82
N ASP A 339 1.59 2.81 11.95
CA ASP A 339 0.75 3.99 12.19
C ASP A 339 -0.74 3.63 12.25
N ALA A 340 -1.21 2.63 11.49
CA ALA A 340 -2.62 2.20 11.54
C ALA A 340 -2.97 1.61 12.92
N ILE A 341 -2.06 0.85 13.52
CA ILE A 341 -2.24 0.27 14.85
C ILE A 341 -2.12 1.36 15.93
N TYR A 342 -1.16 2.27 15.79
CA TYR A 342 -1.03 3.41 16.70
C TYR A 342 -2.27 4.32 16.66
N ALA A 343 -2.86 4.56 15.48
CA ALA A 343 -4.11 5.31 15.37
C ALA A 343 -5.23 4.67 16.20
N VAL A 344 -5.42 3.36 16.10
CA VAL A 344 -6.41 2.65 16.93
C VAL A 344 -6.05 2.74 18.42
N ALA A 345 -4.78 2.55 18.77
CA ALA A 345 -4.34 2.59 20.17
C ALA A 345 -4.55 3.97 20.80
N HIS A 346 -4.20 5.04 20.09
CA HIS A 346 -4.43 6.42 20.54
C HIS A 346 -5.92 6.75 20.63
N ALA A 347 -6.74 6.37 19.64
CA ALA A 347 -8.18 6.58 19.70
C ALA A 347 -8.82 5.88 20.92
N LEU A 348 -8.40 4.65 21.21
CA LEU A 348 -8.85 3.91 22.40
C LEU A 348 -8.33 4.53 23.70
N HIS A 349 -7.13 5.11 23.69
CA HIS A 349 -6.56 5.78 24.86
C HIS A 349 -7.30 7.06 25.19
N ASP A 350 -7.61 7.87 24.18
CA ASP A 350 -8.40 9.10 24.34
C ASP A 350 -9.81 8.75 24.83
N LEU A 351 -10.44 7.72 24.24
CA LEU A 351 -11.72 7.18 24.72
C LEU A 351 -11.66 6.71 26.18
N GLN A 352 -10.58 6.02 26.59
CA GLN A 352 -10.39 5.56 27.97
C GLN A 352 -10.35 6.73 28.94
N ARG A 353 -9.60 7.80 28.62
CA ARG A 353 -9.51 8.99 29.47
C ARG A 353 -10.85 9.68 29.59
N ASP A 354 -11.55 9.87 28.48
CA ASP A 354 -12.81 10.62 28.45
C ASP A 354 -13.94 9.87 29.17
N VAL A 355 -13.99 8.53 29.06
CA VAL A 355 -15.09 7.72 29.60
C VAL A 355 -14.79 7.16 31.00
N CYS A 356 -13.53 6.84 31.28
CA CYS A 356 -13.13 6.24 32.56
C CYS A 356 -12.47 7.23 33.52
N GLY A 357 -12.09 8.42 33.04
CA GLY A 357 -11.36 9.44 33.79
C GLY A 357 -9.84 9.33 33.65
N ASP A 358 -9.16 10.42 33.96
CA ASP A 358 -7.70 10.48 33.95
C ASP A 358 -7.09 9.48 34.96
N ASN A 359 -6.02 8.80 34.55
CA ASN A 359 -5.30 7.78 35.34
C ASN A 359 -6.08 6.49 35.64
N TYR A 360 -7.21 6.24 34.97
CA TYR A 360 -7.89 4.95 35.08
C TYR A 360 -7.03 3.82 34.48
N ASN A 361 -6.99 2.67 35.14
CA ASN A 361 -6.19 1.51 34.74
C ASN A 361 -7.10 0.35 34.32
N GLY A 362 -7.05 -0.05 33.05
CA GLY A 362 -7.87 -1.11 32.47
C GLY A 362 -9.17 -0.63 31.80
N VAL A 363 -10.06 -1.58 31.52
CA VAL A 363 -11.32 -1.35 30.80
C VAL A 363 -12.45 -1.07 31.79
N CYS A 364 -13.00 0.15 31.79
CA CYS A 364 -14.16 0.50 32.61
C CYS A 364 -15.50 0.08 31.95
N PRO A 365 -16.64 0.10 32.68
CA PRO A 365 -17.94 -0.27 32.12
C PRO A 365 -18.32 0.47 30.83
N GLY A 366 -17.97 1.75 30.71
CA GLY A 366 -18.25 2.55 29.51
C GLY A 366 -17.43 2.16 28.27
N MET A 367 -16.38 1.35 28.43
CA MET A 367 -15.59 0.81 27.32
C MET A 367 -15.93 -0.64 26.97
N LYS A 368 -16.80 -1.32 27.73
CA LYS A 368 -17.15 -2.72 27.44
C LYS A 368 -17.86 -2.91 26.11
N HIS A 369 -18.58 -1.88 25.66
CA HIS A 369 -19.30 -1.86 24.38
C HIS A 369 -18.96 -0.58 23.63
N ILE A 370 -17.82 -0.58 22.94
CA ILE A 370 -17.38 0.55 22.13
C ILE A 370 -18.26 0.60 20.87
N ASP A 371 -19.08 1.64 20.77
CA ASP A 371 -19.83 1.90 19.55
C ASP A 371 -18.90 2.40 18.43
N GLY A 372 -19.17 1.94 17.21
CA GLY A 372 -18.35 2.24 16.03
C GLY A 372 -18.37 3.71 15.62
N GLU A 373 -19.50 4.42 15.82
CA GLU A 373 -19.58 5.86 15.57
C GLU A 373 -18.75 6.64 16.58
N THR A 374 -18.78 6.20 17.83
CA THR A 374 -17.93 6.75 18.89
C THR A 374 -16.46 6.58 18.53
N LEU A 375 -16.00 5.36 18.24
CA LEU A 375 -14.59 5.12 17.91
C LEU A 375 -14.14 5.87 16.65
N LYS A 376 -15.00 5.99 15.64
CA LYS A 376 -14.75 6.79 14.44
C LYS A 376 -14.46 8.26 14.77
N SER A 377 -15.20 8.86 15.70
CA SER A 377 -14.95 10.24 16.17
C SER A 377 -13.55 10.39 16.76
N TYR A 378 -13.15 9.47 17.65
CA TYR A 378 -11.80 9.49 18.24
C TYR A 378 -10.72 9.26 17.17
N LEU A 379 -10.92 8.28 16.27
CA LEU A 379 -10.00 8.01 15.16
C LEU A 379 -9.77 9.25 14.29
N GLY A 380 -10.81 10.03 13.99
CA GLY A 380 -10.69 11.24 13.19
C GLY A 380 -9.81 12.33 13.81
N ASN A 381 -9.62 12.31 15.13
CA ASN A 381 -8.93 13.34 15.89
C ASN A 381 -7.56 12.88 16.44
N VAL A 382 -7.13 11.65 16.16
CA VAL A 382 -5.87 11.14 16.72
C VAL A 382 -4.67 11.98 16.31
N SER A 383 -3.74 12.12 17.25
CA SER A 383 -2.45 12.74 16.98
C SER A 383 -1.34 12.05 17.75
N PHE A 384 -0.30 11.63 17.02
CA PHE A 384 0.88 10.98 17.60
C PHE A 384 2.11 11.25 16.73
N HIS A 385 3.29 10.80 17.16
CA HIS A 385 4.51 10.91 16.36
C HIS A 385 4.73 9.66 15.50
N ASP A 386 4.94 9.87 14.20
CA ASP A 386 5.34 8.82 13.25
C ASP A 386 6.78 8.33 13.52
N VAL A 387 7.21 7.26 12.82
CA VAL A 387 8.58 6.73 12.95
C VAL A 387 9.68 7.72 12.55
N GLY A 388 9.32 8.78 11.81
CA GLY A 388 10.22 9.88 11.46
C GLY A 388 10.26 11.01 12.49
N GLY A 389 9.52 10.87 13.61
CA GLY A 389 9.38 11.91 14.62
C GLY A 389 8.51 13.09 14.17
N LYS A 390 7.78 12.98 13.05
CA LYS A 390 6.84 14.01 12.62
C LYS A 390 5.47 13.74 13.21
N GLN A 391 4.71 14.79 13.45
CA GLN A 391 3.33 14.66 13.87
C GLN A 391 2.50 13.98 12.76
N PHE A 392 1.81 12.91 13.13
CA PHE A 392 0.78 12.23 12.36
C PHE A 392 -0.59 12.74 12.80
N ARG A 393 -1.43 13.05 11.81
CA ARG A 393 -2.88 13.27 11.91
C ARG A 393 -3.47 12.86 10.58
N PHE A 394 -4.72 12.39 10.58
CA PHE A 394 -5.41 12.16 9.33
C PHE A 394 -5.78 13.49 8.67
N LEU A 395 -5.46 13.65 7.39
CA LEU A 395 -6.00 14.69 6.54
C LEU A 395 -7.52 14.50 6.42
N ASN A 396 -8.27 15.58 6.63
CA ASN A 396 -9.74 15.56 6.67
C ASN A 396 -10.33 14.52 7.62
N GLY A 397 -9.57 14.15 8.66
CA GLY A 397 -9.97 13.14 9.64
C GLY A 397 -10.04 11.71 9.11
N ARG A 398 -9.51 11.38 7.91
CA ARG A 398 -9.55 10.00 7.37
C ARG A 398 -8.34 9.53 6.56
N ASP A 399 -7.74 10.42 5.78
CA ASP A 399 -6.67 10.06 4.85
C ASP A 399 -5.29 10.29 5.47
N GLY A 400 -4.28 9.50 5.08
CA GLY A 400 -2.91 9.72 5.55
C GLY A 400 -2.35 11.06 5.05
N PRO A 401 -1.37 11.64 5.76
CA PRO A 401 -0.79 12.92 5.35
C PRO A 401 -0.10 12.80 3.97
N PRO A 402 -0.34 13.74 3.04
CA PRO A 402 0.17 13.68 1.65
C PRO A 402 1.64 14.09 1.58
N ARG A 403 2.51 13.20 2.05
CA ARG A 403 3.96 13.36 2.03
C ARG A 403 4.54 12.32 1.08
N TYR A 404 5.30 12.74 0.08
CA TYR A 404 5.87 11.86 -0.92
C TYR A 404 7.37 12.13 -1.13
N SER A 405 8.11 11.06 -1.40
CA SER A 405 9.46 11.10 -1.95
C SER A 405 9.38 11.03 -3.47
N ILE A 406 10.13 11.89 -4.15
CA ILE A 406 10.33 11.80 -5.60
C ILE A 406 11.62 11.03 -5.86
N LEU A 407 11.52 9.96 -6.63
CA LEU A 407 12.64 9.06 -6.91
C LEU A 407 13.01 9.10 -8.38
N ASN A 408 14.28 8.82 -8.68
CA ASN A 408 14.77 8.60 -10.03
C ASN A 408 15.44 7.23 -10.13
N PHE A 409 15.21 6.52 -11.23
CA PHE A 409 15.74 5.17 -11.44
C PHE A 409 17.12 5.24 -12.12
N GLN A 410 18.17 4.88 -11.38
CA GLN A 410 19.55 5.13 -11.77
C GLN A 410 20.34 3.83 -11.79
N ARG A 411 21.26 3.70 -12.74
CA ARG A 411 22.27 2.64 -12.70
C ARG A 411 23.33 3.02 -11.67
N ASP A 412 23.65 2.09 -10.79
CA ASP A 412 24.79 2.20 -9.88
C ASP A 412 26.03 1.65 -10.59
N ASP A 413 27.07 2.47 -10.69
CA ASP A 413 28.31 2.10 -11.39
C ASP A 413 29.09 1.01 -10.66
N SER A 414 28.86 0.82 -9.36
CA SER A 414 29.61 -0.15 -8.54
C SER A 414 29.18 -1.60 -8.78
N ASP A 415 27.87 -1.85 -8.92
CA ASP A 415 27.33 -3.20 -9.15
C ASP A 415 26.66 -3.38 -10.52
N ARG A 416 26.63 -2.31 -11.33
CA ARG A 416 25.94 -2.22 -12.64
C ARG A 416 24.44 -2.49 -12.56
N ARG A 417 23.84 -2.42 -11.38
CA ARG A 417 22.40 -2.65 -11.18
C ARG A 417 21.65 -1.34 -11.06
N PHE A 418 20.35 -1.38 -11.30
CA PHE A 418 19.50 -0.20 -11.16
C PHE A 418 18.90 -0.08 -9.76
N HIS A 419 18.82 1.14 -9.26
CA HIS A 419 18.27 1.48 -7.95
C HIS A 419 17.44 2.76 -8.01
N TRP A 420 16.40 2.82 -7.16
CA TRP A 420 15.67 4.04 -6.90
C TRP A 420 16.47 4.97 -5.97
N LYS A 421 16.78 6.18 -6.43
CA LYS A 421 17.43 7.22 -5.64
C LYS A 421 16.45 8.36 -5.37
N ILE A 422 16.40 8.85 -4.14
CA ILE A 422 15.61 10.04 -3.79
C ILE A 422 16.25 11.26 -4.43
N VAL A 423 15.48 12.01 -5.21
CA VAL A 423 15.89 13.25 -5.89
C VAL A 423 15.04 14.45 -5.50
N GLY A 424 13.99 14.24 -4.70
CA GLY A 424 13.07 15.31 -4.33
C GLY A 424 12.00 14.87 -3.34
N ASN A 425 11.09 15.79 -3.05
CA ASN A 425 9.93 15.55 -2.22
C ASN A 425 8.72 16.35 -2.73
N TYR A 426 7.54 15.87 -2.35
CA TYR A 426 6.29 16.59 -2.50
C TYR A 426 5.53 16.56 -1.17
N SER A 427 4.96 17.69 -0.80
CA SER A 427 4.06 17.82 0.35
C SER A 427 3.10 18.98 0.15
N LEU A 428 2.10 19.09 1.03
CA LEU A 428 1.31 20.30 1.16
C LEU A 428 1.96 21.25 2.18
N ASP A 429 1.89 22.56 1.94
CA ASP A 429 2.26 23.58 2.93
C ASP A 429 1.13 23.83 3.95
N GLU A 430 1.30 24.84 4.81
CA GLU A 430 0.32 25.21 5.85
C GLU A 430 -1.03 25.69 5.29
N ASN A 431 -1.05 26.17 4.03
CA ASN A 431 -2.27 26.59 3.33
C ASN A 431 -2.83 25.49 2.43
N GLU A 432 -2.37 24.25 2.63
CA GLU A 432 -2.70 23.09 1.80
C GLU A 432 -2.28 23.24 0.32
N ALA A 433 -1.35 24.15 0.01
CA ALA A 433 -0.87 24.33 -1.35
C ALA A 433 0.22 23.30 -1.70
N PRO A 434 0.25 22.79 -2.94
CA PRO A 434 1.23 21.78 -3.37
C PRO A 434 2.64 22.37 -3.45
N VAL A 435 3.59 21.73 -2.77
CA VAL A 435 5.02 22.08 -2.81
C VAL A 435 5.81 20.90 -3.37
N LEU A 436 6.37 21.09 -4.56
CA LEU A 436 7.27 20.12 -5.22
C LEU A 436 8.70 20.65 -5.23
N ASN A 437 9.61 19.91 -4.59
CA ASN A 437 11.04 20.19 -4.61
C ASN A 437 11.77 19.06 -5.35
N ILE A 438 12.52 19.40 -6.39
CA ILE A 438 13.35 18.45 -7.15
C ILE A 438 14.77 19.02 -7.25
N ASP A 439 15.74 18.22 -6.86
CA ASP A 439 17.15 18.50 -7.07
C ASP A 439 17.60 17.93 -8.41
N HIS A 440 17.72 18.81 -9.41
CA HIS A 440 18.12 18.45 -10.76
C HIS A 440 19.53 17.86 -10.83
N SER A 441 20.41 18.16 -9.87
CA SER A 441 21.79 17.64 -9.84
C SER A 441 21.84 16.16 -9.45
N LEU A 442 20.78 15.65 -8.81
CA LEU A 442 20.69 14.25 -8.40
C LEU A 442 20.02 13.37 -9.45
N ILE A 443 19.41 13.93 -10.50
CA ILE A 443 18.73 13.16 -11.56
C ILE A 443 19.75 12.60 -12.55
N SER A 444 19.58 11.32 -12.88
CA SER A 444 20.23 10.70 -14.03
C SER A 444 19.28 10.72 -15.23
N TYR A 445 19.71 11.38 -16.30
CA TYR A 445 18.97 11.46 -17.55
C TYR A 445 19.48 10.40 -18.51
N ARG A 446 18.56 9.71 -19.19
CA ARG A 446 18.93 8.70 -20.17
C ARG A 446 19.45 9.37 -21.45
N GLY A 447 20.72 9.11 -21.79
CA GLY A 447 21.30 9.50 -23.07
C GLY A 447 21.54 11.01 -23.28
N GLY A 448 21.61 11.80 -22.20
CA GLY A 448 21.82 13.25 -22.30
C GLY A 448 21.98 13.94 -20.94
N GLN A 449 21.87 15.27 -20.95
CA GLN A 449 21.92 16.12 -19.74
C GLN A 449 20.54 16.57 -19.25
N ASP A 450 19.48 16.30 -20.01
CA ASP A 450 18.11 16.70 -19.69
C ASP A 450 17.10 15.68 -20.25
N PHE A 451 15.85 15.76 -19.82
CA PHE A 451 14.76 14.96 -20.35
C PHE A 451 14.30 15.46 -21.74
N PRO A 452 13.76 14.56 -22.60
CA PRO A 452 13.14 14.98 -23.85
C PRO A 452 11.89 15.83 -23.62
N THR A 453 11.62 16.77 -24.52
CA THR A 453 10.35 17.50 -24.57
C THR A 453 9.21 16.59 -24.99
N SER A 454 8.04 16.74 -24.37
CA SER A 454 6.81 16.00 -24.71
C SER A 454 5.63 16.96 -24.76
N ALA A 455 5.35 17.46 -25.96
CA ALA A 455 4.29 18.44 -26.25
C ALA A 455 3.55 18.04 -27.52
N CYS A 456 2.27 18.39 -27.63
CA CYS A 456 1.41 18.01 -28.76
C CYS A 456 1.85 18.70 -30.06
N ALA A 457 2.35 19.93 -29.94
CA ALA A 457 2.95 20.67 -31.04
C ALA A 457 4.24 21.34 -30.56
N THR A 458 5.24 21.35 -31.43
CA THR A 458 6.47 22.13 -31.23
C THR A 458 6.10 23.62 -31.15
N PRO A 459 6.72 24.42 -30.26
CA PRO A 459 6.54 25.86 -30.28
C PRO A 459 6.82 26.42 -31.68
N CYS A 460 5.95 27.31 -32.15
CA CYS A 460 6.13 27.98 -33.43
C CYS A 460 7.47 28.73 -33.46
N ALA A 461 8.22 28.59 -34.56
CA ALA A 461 9.42 29.39 -34.77
C ALA A 461 9.06 30.89 -34.89
N PRO A 462 10.01 31.82 -34.75
CA PRO A 462 9.78 33.23 -35.05
C PRO A 462 9.13 33.37 -36.44
N HIS A 463 8.05 34.17 -36.52
CA HIS A 463 7.20 34.36 -37.72
C HIS A 463 6.29 33.19 -38.11
N GLN A 464 6.13 32.18 -37.26
CA GLN A 464 5.08 31.16 -37.41
C GLN A 464 3.94 31.42 -36.41
N VAL A 465 2.72 31.02 -36.77
CA VAL A 465 1.53 31.07 -35.90
C VAL A 465 0.97 29.67 -35.71
N LYS A 466 0.44 29.42 -34.51
CA LYS A 466 -0.19 28.15 -34.16
C LYS A 466 -1.53 28.07 -34.90
N LEU A 467 -1.75 27.00 -35.67
CA LEU A 467 -3.08 26.69 -36.20
C LEU A 467 -3.95 26.26 -35.02
N GLN A 468 -5.05 26.98 -34.80
CA GLN A 468 -6.04 26.67 -33.76
C GLN A 468 -6.87 25.46 -34.11
#